data_AF-A0A3D4PLX9-F1
#
_entry.id   AF-A0A3D4PLX9-F1
#
_cell.length_a   1.000
_cell.length_b   1.000
_cell.length_c   1.000
_cell.angle_alpha   90.00
_cell.angle_beta   90.00
_cell.angle_gamma   90.00
#
_symmetry.space_group_name_H-M   'P 1'
#
loop_
_entity.id
_entity.type
_entity.pdbx_description
1 polymer ?
#
loop_
_entity_poly.entity_id
_entity_poly.type
_entity_poly.pdbx_seq_one_letter_code
_entity_poly.pdbx_strand_id
1 'polypeptide(L)'
;NNLKQIGLALHNYHDTHGQYPLNYDSTRNPADRNKTSVSWITMSLPFLEQSALYDTLDFNDLFEDGGTTIRWTLDNAEARAARVQPISTLMCPSNPQPKVYDGAAAYDGNGWNGNSRNMNGARTDYSGNMGYAWTGWKDCGDGRLPNSPWVDPERAFDATDAGGGAGG
;
A
#
# COMPACT_ATOMS: atom_id res chain seq x y z
N ASN A 1 4.18 20.68 10.27
CA ASN A 1 5.28 19.78 9.86
C ASN A 1 4.65 18.43 9.61
N ASN A 2 4.49 18.08 8.34
CA ASN A 2 3.68 16.94 7.92
C ASN A 2 4.36 15.61 8.27
N LEU A 3 5.68 15.51 8.09
CA LEU A 3 6.44 14.31 8.47
C LEU A 3 6.35 14.01 9.97
N LYS A 4 6.34 15.03 10.82
CA LYS A 4 6.15 14.84 12.26
C LYS A 4 4.77 14.25 12.58
N GLN A 5 3.72 14.75 11.92
CA GLN A 5 2.35 14.24 12.12
C GLN A 5 2.20 12.81 11.58
N ILE A 6 2.78 12.51 10.42
CA ILE A 6 2.80 11.15 9.86
C ILE A 6 3.55 10.20 10.79
N GLY A 7 4.75 10.57 11.27
CA GLY A 7 5.51 9.73 12.19
C GLY A 7 4.74 9.43 13.48
N LEU A 8 4.10 10.44 14.07
CA LEU A 8 3.27 10.26 15.26
C LEU A 8 2.08 9.33 14.98
N ALA A 9 1.40 9.50 13.84
CA ALA A 9 0.29 8.65 13.44
C ALA A 9 0.72 7.18 13.28
N LEU A 10 1.87 6.93 12.66
CA LEU A 10 2.43 5.60 12.49
C LEU A 10 2.81 4.94 13.83
N HIS A 11 3.39 5.70 14.77
CA HIS A 11 3.68 5.19 16.11
C HIS A 11 2.40 4.88 16.89
N ASN A 12 1.39 5.75 16.84
CA ASN A 12 0.11 5.48 17.50
C ASN A 12 -0.59 4.24 16.90
N TYR A 13 -0.51 4.06 15.58
CA TYR A 13 -1.00 2.85 14.93
C TYR A 13 -0.28 1.61 15.45
N HIS A 14 1.06 1.67 15.53
CA HIS A 14 1.89 0.59 16.04
C HIS A 14 1.57 0.26 17.51
N ASP A 15 1.42 1.25 18.37
CA ASP A 15 1.07 1.04 19.79
C ASP A 15 -0.29 0.35 19.96
N THR A 16 -1.21 0.59 19.02
CA THR A 16 -2.56 0.00 19.04
C THR A 16 -2.60 -1.40 18.42
N HIS A 17 -1.83 -1.65 17.35
CA HIS A 17 -1.94 -2.87 16.53
C HIS A 17 -0.72 -3.81 16.65
N GLY A 18 0.33 -3.40 17.37
CA GLY A 18 1.58 -4.16 17.54
C GLY A 18 2.44 -4.26 16.27
N GLN A 19 2.11 -3.50 15.21
CA GLN A 19 2.79 -3.51 13.92
C GLN A 19 2.53 -2.20 13.18
N TYR A 20 3.40 -1.86 12.22
CA TYR A 20 3.14 -0.73 11.31
C TYR A 20 2.09 -1.09 10.25
N PRO A 21 1.38 -0.10 9.70
CA PRO A 21 0.40 -0.36 8.65
C PRO A 21 1.11 -0.81 7.37
N LEU A 22 0.64 -1.93 6.80
CA LEU A 22 1.20 -2.51 5.58
C LEU A 22 0.66 -1.77 4.35
N ASN A 23 1.48 -1.67 3.29
CA ASN A 23 1.01 -1.13 2.00
C ASN A 23 0.41 -2.21 1.09
N TYR A 24 0.85 -3.44 1.28
CA TYR A 24 0.40 -4.63 0.58
C TYR A 24 0.80 -5.85 1.45
N ASP A 25 0.04 -6.92 1.38
CA ASP A 25 0.34 -8.17 2.06
C ASP A 25 -0.12 -9.31 1.15
N SER A 26 0.85 -10.12 0.70
CA SER A 26 0.62 -11.24 -0.22
C SER A 26 0.23 -12.53 0.49
N THR A 27 0.38 -12.60 1.82
CA THR A 27 0.01 -13.77 2.64
C THR A 27 -1.50 -13.81 2.95
N ARG A 28 -2.18 -12.76 2.52
CA ARG A 28 -3.57 -12.44 2.75
C ARG A 28 -4.45 -13.22 1.78
N ASN A 29 -5.04 -14.31 2.30
CA ASN A 29 -5.89 -15.24 1.57
C ASN A 29 -7.14 -14.51 1.03
N PRO A 30 -7.43 -14.61 -0.29
CA PRO A 30 -8.67 -14.14 -0.90
C PRO A 30 -9.96 -14.53 -0.16
N ALA A 31 -9.96 -15.68 0.50
CA ALA A 31 -11.12 -16.22 1.21
C ALA A 31 -11.29 -15.70 2.65
N ASP A 32 -10.36 -14.88 3.16
CA ASP A 32 -10.40 -14.34 4.51
C ASP A 32 -10.58 -12.82 4.47
N ARG A 33 -11.81 -12.38 4.80
CA ARG A 33 -12.25 -10.98 4.78
C ARG A 33 -11.41 -10.04 5.65
N ASN A 34 -10.74 -10.58 6.68
CA ASN A 34 -9.88 -9.81 7.59
C ASN A 34 -8.45 -9.62 7.03
N LYS A 35 -8.19 -10.21 5.86
CA LYS A 35 -6.89 -10.37 5.23
C LYS A 35 -6.94 -9.82 3.81
N THR A 36 -7.37 -8.58 3.59
CA THR A 36 -7.26 -7.93 2.27
C THR A 36 -6.23 -6.79 2.27
N SER A 37 -5.60 -6.52 1.13
CA SER A 37 -4.52 -5.51 1.04
C SER A 37 -5.08 -4.12 0.76
N VAL A 38 -4.96 -3.21 1.73
CA VAL A 38 -5.25 -1.78 1.59
C VAL A 38 -3.99 -0.99 1.93
N SER A 39 -3.85 0.21 1.35
CA SER A 39 -2.66 1.04 1.56
C SER A 39 -2.45 1.37 3.04
N TRP A 40 -1.19 1.57 3.43
CA TRP A 40 -0.81 2.01 4.77
C TRP A 40 -1.48 3.35 5.13
N ILE A 41 -1.74 4.18 4.13
CA ILE A 41 -2.43 5.46 4.27
C ILE A 41 -3.86 5.23 4.77
N THR A 42 -4.59 4.31 4.14
CA THR A 42 -5.96 3.98 4.50
C THR A 42 -6.04 3.51 5.96
N MET A 43 -5.13 2.64 6.38
CA MET A 43 -5.11 2.10 7.75
C MET A 43 -4.67 3.14 8.80
N SER A 44 -3.89 4.14 8.40
CA SER A 44 -3.42 5.21 9.30
C SER A 44 -4.37 6.41 9.40
N LEU A 45 -5.45 6.47 8.60
CA LEU A 45 -6.41 7.58 8.62
C LEU A 45 -6.93 7.95 10.02
N PRO A 46 -7.34 7.01 10.90
CA PRO A 46 -7.81 7.36 12.24
C PRO A 46 -6.76 8.09 13.08
N PHE A 47 -5.47 7.77 12.86
CA PHE A 47 -4.35 8.37 13.56
C PHE A 47 -3.84 9.68 12.90
N LEU A 48 -4.33 9.99 11.70
CA LEU A 48 -4.11 11.24 10.96
C LEU A 48 -5.26 12.25 11.14
N GLU A 49 -6.10 12.07 12.16
CA GLU A 49 -7.31 12.87 12.40
C GLU A 49 -8.34 12.75 11.25
N GLN A 50 -8.33 11.64 10.53
CA GLN A 50 -9.25 11.33 9.41
C GLN A 50 -10.17 10.15 9.76
N SER A 51 -10.60 10.00 11.02
CA SER A 51 -11.50 8.92 11.45
C SER A 51 -12.83 8.95 10.70
N ALA A 52 -13.44 10.12 10.52
CA ALA A 52 -14.69 10.26 9.78
C ALA A 52 -14.56 9.80 8.31
N LEU A 53 -13.39 9.97 7.68
CA LEU A 53 -13.13 9.48 6.33
C LEU A 53 -12.89 7.97 6.33
N TYR A 54 -12.24 7.43 7.37
CA TYR A 54 -12.04 5.99 7.53
C TYR A 54 -13.38 5.26 7.67
N ASP A 55 -14.31 5.81 8.46
CA ASP A 55 -15.61 5.21 8.76
C ASP A 55 -16.54 5.13 7.54
N THR A 56 -16.27 5.87 6.46
CA THR A 56 -17.04 5.76 5.20
C THR A 56 -16.56 4.61 4.30
N LEU A 57 -15.40 4.03 4.59
CA LEU A 57 -14.82 2.98 3.75
C LEU A 57 -15.39 1.61 4.13
N ASP A 58 -16.06 0.96 3.17
CA ASP A 58 -16.53 -0.41 3.35
C ASP A 58 -15.49 -1.42 2.86
N PHE A 59 -14.69 -1.94 3.78
CA PHE A 59 -13.67 -2.96 3.48
C PHE A 59 -14.24 -4.28 2.92
N ASN A 60 -15.56 -4.46 2.93
CA ASN A 60 -16.22 -5.64 2.38
C ASN A 60 -16.33 -5.58 0.86
N ASP A 61 -16.25 -4.37 0.29
CA ASP A 61 -16.26 -4.14 -1.15
C ASP A 61 -14.96 -4.62 -1.83
N LEU A 62 -13.96 -5.03 -1.06
CA LEU A 62 -12.76 -5.70 -1.57
C LEU A 62 -13.03 -7.15 -2.02
N PHE A 63 -14.28 -7.61 -1.94
CA PHE A 63 -14.71 -8.95 -2.32
C PHE A 63 -15.95 -8.89 -3.24
N GLU A 64 -16.02 -9.76 -4.24
CA GLU A 64 -17.25 -9.94 -5.03
C GLU A 64 -18.32 -10.72 -4.24
N ASP A 65 -19.58 -10.63 -4.68
CA ASP A 65 -20.73 -11.34 -4.09
C ASP A 65 -20.42 -12.82 -3.90
N GLY A 66 -20.32 -13.25 -2.64
CA GLY A 66 -19.96 -14.62 -2.25
C GLY A 66 -18.55 -14.80 -1.67
N GLY A 67 -17.71 -13.77 -1.66
CA GLY A 67 -16.41 -13.78 -0.97
C GLY A 67 -15.31 -14.61 -1.64
N THR A 68 -15.53 -15.07 -2.87
CA THR A 68 -14.60 -15.96 -3.58
C THR A 68 -13.63 -15.23 -4.51
N THR A 69 -13.95 -14.01 -4.94
CA THR A 69 -13.11 -13.20 -5.83
C THR A 69 -12.68 -11.91 -5.12
N ILE A 70 -11.38 -11.57 -5.18
CA ILE A 70 -10.87 -10.29 -4.68
C ILE A 70 -11.13 -9.19 -5.72
N ARG A 71 -11.72 -8.10 -5.27
CA ARG A 71 -11.58 -6.79 -5.93
C ARG A 71 -10.31 -6.16 -5.36
N TRP A 72 -9.26 -5.96 -6.16
CA TRP A 72 -8.00 -5.38 -5.66
C TRP A 72 -8.11 -3.87 -5.35
N THR A 73 -9.32 -3.33 -5.25
CA THR A 73 -9.61 -1.94 -4.92
C THR A 73 -11.01 -1.80 -4.33
N LEU A 74 -11.17 -0.84 -3.42
CA LEU A 74 -12.48 -0.36 -3.00
C LEU A 74 -13.07 0.45 -4.16
N ASP A 75 -14.29 0.17 -4.63
CA ASP A 75 -14.91 0.89 -5.74
C ASP A 75 -16.43 1.14 -5.59
N ASN A 76 -16.98 1.00 -4.40
CA ASN A 76 -18.32 1.47 -4.08
C ASN A 76 -18.43 3.01 -4.10
N ALA A 77 -19.66 3.52 -4.03
CA ALA A 77 -19.93 4.95 -4.16
C ALA A 77 -19.23 5.79 -3.07
N GLU A 78 -19.18 5.25 -1.86
CA GLU A 78 -18.58 5.87 -0.67
C GLU A 78 -17.07 5.96 -0.83
N ALA A 79 -16.40 4.88 -1.24
CA ALA A 79 -14.96 4.86 -1.48
C ALA A 79 -14.57 5.77 -2.65
N ARG A 80 -15.41 5.89 -3.70
CA ARG A 80 -15.22 6.86 -4.79
C ARG A 80 -15.28 8.30 -4.27
N ALA A 81 -16.22 8.62 -3.40
CA ALA A 81 -16.32 9.94 -2.78
C ALA A 81 -15.17 10.24 -1.80
N ALA A 82 -14.72 9.22 -1.07
CA ALA A 82 -13.59 9.32 -0.14
C ALA A 82 -12.25 9.51 -0.85
N ARG A 83 -12.03 8.80 -1.97
CA ARG A 83 -10.77 8.87 -2.74
C ARG A 83 -10.42 10.27 -3.23
N VAL A 84 -11.41 11.11 -3.50
CA VAL A 84 -11.16 12.47 -4.01
C VAL A 84 -10.97 13.50 -2.91
N GLN A 85 -11.00 13.10 -1.62
CA GLN A 85 -10.79 14.00 -0.48
C GLN A 85 -9.29 14.24 -0.25
N PRO A 86 -8.80 15.48 -0.44
CA PRO A 86 -7.39 15.79 -0.25
C PRO A 86 -7.02 15.86 1.24
N ILE A 87 -6.10 15.02 1.69
CA ILE A 87 -5.58 15.04 3.07
C ILE A 87 -4.34 15.93 3.12
N SER A 88 -4.45 17.11 3.72
CA SER A 88 -3.38 18.12 3.77
C SER A 88 -2.07 17.60 4.37
N THR A 89 -2.15 16.73 5.37
CA THR A 89 -0.98 16.09 6.01
C THR A 89 -0.20 15.20 5.05
N LEU A 90 -0.84 14.65 4.01
CA LEU A 90 -0.21 13.79 3.01
C LEU A 90 0.23 14.54 1.75
N MET A 91 0.07 15.87 1.73
CA MET A 91 0.53 16.73 0.65
C MET A 91 1.70 17.58 1.10
N CYS A 92 2.73 17.66 0.27
CA CYS A 92 3.86 18.53 0.48
C CYS A 92 3.44 19.98 0.21
N PRO A 93 3.60 20.91 1.17
CA PRO A 93 3.21 22.31 0.99
C PRO A 93 3.92 23.02 -0.17
N SER A 94 5.07 22.50 -0.59
CA SER A 94 5.86 23.04 -1.71
C SER A 94 5.55 22.38 -3.05
N ASN A 95 4.65 21.39 -3.11
CA ASN A 95 4.24 20.78 -4.37
C ASN A 95 3.08 21.59 -5.00
N PRO A 96 3.29 22.31 -6.12
CA PRO A 96 2.25 23.15 -6.73
C PRO A 96 1.24 22.34 -7.57
N GLN A 97 1.37 21.02 -7.60
CA GLN A 97 0.55 20.14 -8.40
C GLN A 97 -0.92 20.12 -7.92
N PRO A 98 -1.91 19.96 -8.82
CA PRO A 98 -3.31 19.76 -8.45
C PRO A 98 -3.49 18.65 -7.40
N LYS A 99 -4.26 18.91 -6.34
CA LYS A 99 -4.42 17.96 -5.23
C LYS A 99 -5.17 16.68 -5.60
N VAL A 100 -5.91 16.73 -6.69
CA VAL A 100 -6.74 15.65 -7.23
C VAL A 100 -6.34 15.45 -8.69
N TYR A 101 -6.27 14.20 -9.13
CA TYR A 101 -5.88 13.85 -10.49
C TYR A 101 -6.83 12.81 -11.09
N ASP A 102 -7.31 13.08 -12.31
CA ASP A 102 -8.03 12.10 -13.12
C ASP A 102 -7.03 11.06 -13.64
N GLY A 103 -7.16 9.81 -13.16
CA GLY A 103 -6.18 8.75 -13.42
C GLY A 103 -5.15 8.56 -12.29
N ALA A 104 -5.49 8.94 -11.06
CA ALA A 104 -4.68 8.69 -9.87
C ALA A 104 -4.43 7.19 -9.62
N ALA A 105 -5.32 6.32 -10.09
CA ALA A 105 -5.10 4.89 -10.16
C ALA A 105 -5.75 4.32 -11.43
N ALA A 106 -5.13 3.29 -11.99
CA ALA A 106 -5.73 2.45 -13.02
C ALA A 106 -5.86 1.05 -12.43
N TYR A 107 -7.09 0.54 -12.35
CA TYR A 107 -7.34 -0.82 -11.95
C TYR A 107 -7.97 -1.57 -13.12
N ASP A 108 -7.37 -2.72 -13.46
CA ASP A 108 -7.95 -3.66 -14.42
C ASP A 108 -8.74 -4.71 -13.63
N GLY A 109 -10.06 -4.61 -13.69
CA GLY A 109 -10.97 -5.53 -13.01
C GLY A 109 -10.83 -6.99 -13.45
N ASN A 110 -10.20 -7.28 -14.59
CA ASN A 110 -10.14 -8.63 -15.18
C ASN A 110 -8.75 -9.04 -15.72
N GLY A 111 -7.72 -8.22 -15.51
CA GLY A 111 -6.36 -8.45 -16.03
C GLY A 111 -6.24 -8.22 -17.55
N TRP A 112 -5.18 -7.52 -17.96
CA TRP A 112 -4.72 -7.09 -19.32
C TRP A 112 -5.71 -7.08 -20.51
N ASN A 113 -7.03 -7.02 -20.32
CA ASN A 113 -8.06 -7.24 -21.35
C ASN A 113 -9.21 -6.21 -21.30
N GLY A 114 -8.89 -4.98 -20.90
CA GLY A 114 -9.68 -3.82 -21.35
C GLY A 114 -10.79 -3.32 -20.43
N ASN A 115 -10.89 -3.79 -19.19
CA ASN A 115 -11.75 -3.18 -18.16
C ASN A 115 -10.99 -2.17 -17.27
N SER A 116 -9.89 -1.63 -17.79
CA SER A 116 -9.11 -0.59 -17.12
C SER A 116 -9.92 0.69 -16.99
N ARG A 117 -10.29 1.04 -15.75
CA ARG A 117 -10.98 2.30 -15.44
C ARG A 117 -9.98 3.26 -14.79
N ASN A 118 -9.86 4.46 -15.35
CA ASN A 118 -9.13 5.54 -14.69
C ASN A 118 -9.95 5.99 -13.49
N MET A 119 -9.36 5.88 -12.31
CA MET A 119 -9.96 6.36 -11.07
C MET A 119 -9.42 7.75 -10.77
N ASN A 120 -10.32 8.68 -10.49
CA ASN A 120 -9.95 9.95 -9.89
C ASN A 120 -9.57 9.71 -8.42
N GLY A 121 -8.52 10.38 -7.95
CA GLY A 121 -8.10 10.32 -6.56
C GLY A 121 -7.26 11.52 -6.15
N ALA A 122 -7.27 11.78 -4.84
CA ALA A 122 -6.38 12.72 -4.20
C ALA A 122 -4.94 12.18 -4.27
N ARG A 123 -4.00 13.08 -4.56
CA ARG A 123 -2.57 12.76 -4.59
C ARG A 123 -1.98 12.74 -3.19
N THR A 124 -0.94 11.94 -3.02
CA THR A 124 -0.14 11.87 -1.80
C THR A 124 1.33 12.03 -2.18
N ASP A 125 2.02 12.96 -1.54
CA ASP A 125 3.45 13.21 -1.77
C ASP A 125 4.36 12.30 -0.92
N TYR A 126 3.76 11.48 -0.06
CA TYR A 126 4.43 10.52 0.79
C TYR A 126 4.04 9.11 0.36
N SER A 127 5.04 8.30 0.01
CA SER A 127 4.86 6.91 -0.40
C SER A 127 5.49 5.98 0.64
N GLY A 128 4.84 4.83 0.85
CA GLY A 128 5.38 3.77 1.68
C GLY A 128 6.44 3.00 0.90
N ASN A 129 7.63 2.86 1.46
CA ASN A 129 8.69 2.03 0.90
C ASN A 129 8.75 0.71 1.68
N MET A 130 8.56 -0.42 1.00
CA MET A 130 8.68 -1.76 1.60
C MET A 130 10.13 -2.24 1.75
N GLY A 131 11.11 -1.44 1.32
CA GLY A 131 12.46 -1.91 1.06
C GLY A 131 12.52 -2.83 -0.17
N TYR A 132 13.74 -3.23 -0.52
CA TYR A 132 13.97 -4.34 -1.45
C TYR A 132 14.10 -5.63 -0.63
N ALA A 133 13.21 -6.60 -0.83
CA ALA A 133 13.28 -7.88 -0.16
C ALA A 133 13.01 -9.03 -1.14
N TRP A 134 14.01 -9.37 -1.94
CA TRP A 134 14.02 -10.63 -2.70
C TRP A 134 14.63 -11.78 -1.89
N THR A 135 14.63 -11.70 -0.55
CA THR A 135 14.85 -12.80 0.42
C THR A 135 15.15 -12.24 1.82
N GLY A 136 14.70 -12.95 2.86
CA GLY A 136 15.26 -12.80 4.21
C GLY A 136 14.41 -12.06 5.26
N TRP A 137 13.09 -12.23 5.27
CA TRP A 137 12.35 -12.10 6.53
C TRP A 137 12.36 -13.45 7.24
N LYS A 138 12.62 -13.46 8.55
CA LYS A 138 12.56 -14.65 9.42
C LYS A 138 11.22 -15.41 9.29
N ASP A 139 10.17 -14.71 8.90
CA ASP A 139 8.80 -15.21 8.83
C ASP A 139 8.32 -15.51 7.39
N CYS A 140 9.15 -15.25 6.38
CA CYS A 140 8.89 -15.64 5.00
C CYS A 140 9.76 -16.86 4.68
N GLY A 141 9.12 -18.02 4.50
CA GLY A 141 9.82 -19.26 4.13
C GLY A 141 10.82 -19.02 3.00
N ASP A 142 11.96 -19.71 3.11
CA ASP A 142 13.18 -19.65 2.32
C ASP A 142 13.01 -20.11 0.87
N GLY A 143 11.97 -19.61 0.18
CA GLY A 143 11.58 -19.95 -1.18
C GLY A 143 12.70 -19.75 -2.21
N ARG A 144 13.58 -20.75 -2.27
CA ARG A 144 14.49 -21.20 -3.33
C ARG A 144 15.51 -20.21 -3.89
N LEU A 145 16.30 -19.55 -3.04
CA LEU A 145 17.66 -19.14 -3.43
C LEU A 145 18.63 -19.42 -2.27
N PRO A 146 19.67 -20.27 -2.44
CA PRO A 146 20.55 -20.64 -1.32
C PRO A 146 21.46 -19.51 -0.81
N ASN A 147 21.54 -18.36 -1.48
CA ASN A 147 22.63 -17.41 -1.29
C ASN A 147 22.14 -15.95 -1.32
N SER A 148 21.19 -15.61 -0.47
CA SER A 148 20.75 -14.23 -0.28
C SER A 148 21.84 -13.42 0.44
N PRO A 149 22.53 -12.48 -0.22
CA PRO A 149 23.78 -11.89 0.29
C PRO A 149 23.62 -10.90 1.44
N TRP A 150 22.40 -10.60 1.87
CA TRP A 150 22.09 -9.53 2.82
C TRP A 150 22.07 -9.96 4.30
N VAL A 151 22.61 -11.13 4.63
CA VAL A 151 22.70 -11.62 6.03
C VAL A 151 24.04 -11.27 6.70
N ASP A 152 24.97 -10.63 6.00
CA ASP A 152 26.29 -10.30 6.53
C ASP A 152 26.57 -8.77 6.44
N PRO A 153 26.51 -8.03 7.57
CA PRO A 153 26.76 -6.59 7.60
C PRO A 153 28.23 -6.21 7.34
N GLU A 154 29.15 -7.17 7.26
CA GLU A 154 30.58 -6.92 7.04
C GLU A 154 31.04 -7.16 5.59
N ARG A 155 30.18 -7.72 4.72
CA ARG A 155 30.52 -7.96 3.31
C ARG A 155 30.33 -6.69 2.47
N ALA A 156 31.34 -6.36 1.66
CA ALA A 156 31.27 -5.27 0.69
C ALA A 156 30.29 -5.57 -0.46
N PHE A 157 29.55 -4.55 -0.90
CA PHE A 157 28.58 -4.62 -2.01
C PHE A 157 29.28 -4.96 -3.33
N ASP A 158 28.78 -5.98 -4.04
CA ASP A 158 29.25 -6.37 -5.38
C ASP A 158 28.21 -5.96 -6.44
N ALA A 159 28.67 -5.62 -7.65
CA ALA A 159 27.83 -5.27 -8.79
C ALA A 159 26.86 -6.41 -9.20
N THR A 160 27.16 -7.65 -8.81
CA THR A 160 26.27 -8.81 -9.00
C THR A 160 25.06 -8.80 -8.05
N ASP A 161 25.10 -8.06 -6.93
CA ASP A 161 24.01 -7.95 -5.95
C ASP A 161 22.86 -7.06 -6.45
N ALA A 162 23.05 -6.29 -7.53
CA ALA A 162 22.06 -5.37 -8.11
C ALA A 162 21.14 -6.02 -9.18
N GLY A 163 21.16 -7.33 -9.34
CA GLY A 163 20.23 -8.03 -10.26
C GLY A 163 20.52 -7.81 -11.75
N GLY A 164 21.78 -7.55 -12.11
CA GLY A 164 22.23 -7.40 -13.50
C GLY A 164 22.48 -8.73 -14.21
N GLY A 165 21.45 -9.57 -14.36
CA GLY A 165 21.47 -10.70 -15.27
C GLY A 165 21.17 -10.24 -16.70
N ALA A 166 22.19 -9.82 -17.44
CA ALA A 166 22.08 -9.67 -18.89
C ALA A 166 21.85 -11.05 -19.52
N GLY A 167 20.62 -11.33 -19.92
CA GLY A 167 20.29 -12.46 -20.80
C GLY A 167 20.78 -12.14 -22.21
N GLY A 168 21.65 -13.00 -22.73
CA GLY A 168 22.01 -13.06 -24.15
C GLY A 168 20.97 -13.76 -25.01
#